data_AF-A0A3D6AFS9-F1
#
_entry.id   AF-A0A3D6AFS9-F1
#
_cell.length_a   1.000
_cell.length_b   1.000
_cell.length_c   1.000
_cell.angle_alpha   90.00
_cell.angle_beta   90.00
_cell.angle_gamma   90.00
#
_symmetry.space_group_name_H-M   'P 1'
#
loop_
_entity.id
_entity.type
_entity.pdbx_description
1 polymer ?
#
loop_
_entity_poly.entity_id
_entity_poly.type
_entity_poly.pdbx_seq_one_letter_code
_entity_poly.pdbx_strand_id
1 'polypeptide(L)'
;MSNNSDWKARLQAIIDLHNHRHAKRPKGVSHRTQAARAGALFVTFKLLRALKFQLDPHNLGGNHVRHLLWYWTCDPRIAKLCTQHAVPMLAKPHSAAYLQFLASTLNTYAQWIGKPGLILPPKAYGIDPALFARAYVAQHDKSWTSQDIEIPQLLARVARIDERVAIMLELVWRTGLRRKEAVMFQPHRAVVPAGLVPVDGPAAEEYIACLSIERGTKGGRLRLIPLVSDAQRDVIERARRYAPYPNSYLGHPGKTLLQSLDRYKNVVRQAGISKKELGITGHGLRHQFAGDKYFDLTKVACPVRGGDPLQDPELLDRALFIVSQQLGHNRTAISQAYLGAKSVPKKDNLPGTDSIT
;
A
#
# COMPACT_ATOMS: atom_id res chain seq x y z
N MET A 1 -9.38 36.97 21.85
CA MET A 1 -9.40 36.02 20.72
C MET A 1 -10.52 35.03 20.98
N SER A 2 -11.49 34.91 20.06
CA SER A 2 -12.65 34.04 20.30
C SER A 2 -12.18 32.59 20.46
N ASN A 3 -12.52 31.98 21.59
CA ASN A 3 -12.24 30.57 21.82
C ASN A 3 -13.15 29.78 20.87
N ASN A 4 -12.64 29.41 19.68
CA ASN A 4 -13.40 28.65 18.69
C ASN A 4 -13.51 27.19 19.16
N SER A 5 -14.32 26.97 20.20
CA SER A 5 -14.55 25.69 20.86
C SER A 5 -15.19 24.67 19.91
N ASP A 6 -16.00 25.16 18.96
CA ASP A 6 -16.77 24.35 18.01
C ASP A 6 -16.03 23.96 16.72
N TRP A 7 -14.71 24.14 16.68
CA TRP A 7 -13.91 23.83 15.49
C TRP A 7 -14.05 22.39 14.99
N LYS A 8 -14.36 21.43 15.88
CA LYS A 8 -14.55 20.03 15.50
C LYS A 8 -15.79 19.85 14.65
N ALA A 9 -16.92 20.43 15.05
CA ALA A 9 -18.15 20.33 14.28
C ALA A 9 -18.02 21.08 12.96
N ARG A 10 -17.41 22.28 12.98
CA ARG A 10 -17.11 23.06 11.76
C ARG A 10 -16.22 22.30 10.78
N LEU A 11 -15.14 21.68 11.28
CA LEU A 11 -14.27 20.85 10.44
C LEU A 11 -15.02 19.64 9.89
N GLN A 12 -15.84 18.99 10.71
CA GLN A 12 -16.65 17.85 10.29
C GLN A 12 -17.65 18.25 9.19
N ALA A 13 -18.32 19.40 9.32
CA ALA A 13 -19.25 19.90 8.31
C ALA A 13 -18.57 20.13 6.95
N ILE A 14 -17.36 20.71 6.92
CA ILE A 14 -16.57 20.85 5.68
C ILE A 14 -16.22 19.48 5.10
N ILE A 15 -15.83 18.52 5.95
CA ILE A 15 -15.49 17.16 5.54
C ILE A 15 -16.71 16.46 4.91
N ASP A 16 -17.87 16.51 5.55
CA ASP A 16 -19.08 15.85 5.08
C ASP A 16 -19.53 16.41 3.73
N LEU A 17 -19.45 17.74 3.57
CA LEU A 17 -19.83 18.43 2.35
C LEU A 17 -18.94 18.07 1.14
N HIS A 18 -17.64 17.82 1.35
CA HIS A 18 -16.68 17.76 0.23
C HIS A 18 -15.88 16.46 0.09
N ASN A 19 -15.64 15.71 1.16
CA ASN A 19 -14.62 14.66 1.18
C ASN A 19 -14.98 13.45 0.31
N HIS A 20 -16.25 13.28 -0.05
CA HIS A 20 -16.69 12.27 -1.02
C HIS A 20 -16.13 12.50 -2.43
N ARG A 21 -15.68 13.72 -2.77
CA ARG A 21 -15.23 14.11 -4.11
C ARG A 21 -13.73 13.87 -4.33
N HIS A 22 -13.37 13.50 -5.56
CA HIS A 22 -11.98 13.46 -5.99
C HIS A 22 -11.46 14.88 -6.26
N ALA A 23 -10.26 15.19 -5.79
CA ALA A 23 -9.67 16.54 -5.84
C ALA A 23 -9.37 17.10 -7.26
N LYS A 24 -9.66 16.34 -8.32
CA LYS A 24 -9.24 16.66 -9.71
C LYS A 24 -10.13 16.04 -10.79
N ARG A 25 -10.90 15.00 -10.47
CA ARG A 25 -11.64 14.20 -11.45
C ARG A 25 -13.11 14.21 -11.06
N PRO A 26 -14.05 14.17 -12.02
CA PRO A 26 -15.48 14.11 -11.73
C PRO A 26 -15.87 12.69 -11.29
N LYS A 27 -15.40 12.26 -10.12
CA LYS A 27 -15.72 10.97 -9.51
C LYS A 27 -15.63 11.01 -7.99
N GLY A 28 -16.29 10.05 -7.35
CA GLY A 28 -16.15 9.82 -5.91
C GLY A 28 -14.79 9.23 -5.52
N VAL A 29 -14.43 9.36 -4.24
CA VAL A 29 -13.30 8.64 -3.64
C VAL A 29 -13.79 7.54 -2.69
N SER A 30 -12.98 6.49 -2.53
CA SER A 30 -13.33 5.36 -1.65
C SER A 30 -13.54 5.78 -0.20
N HIS A 31 -14.42 5.10 0.55
CA HIS A 31 -14.60 5.36 1.99
C HIS A 31 -13.28 5.33 2.78
N ARG A 32 -12.33 4.47 2.40
CA ARG A 32 -10.99 4.45 3.01
C ARG A 32 -10.22 5.75 2.78
N THR A 33 -10.31 6.33 1.59
CA THR A 33 -9.69 7.63 1.29
C THR A 33 -10.35 8.73 2.11
N GLN A 34 -11.67 8.71 2.22
CA GLN A 34 -12.42 9.68 3.02
C GLN A 34 -12.00 9.63 4.49
N ALA A 35 -12.01 8.43 5.09
CA ALA A 35 -11.61 8.21 6.47
C ALA A 35 -10.15 8.62 6.74
N ALA A 36 -9.22 8.29 5.82
CA ALA A 36 -7.82 8.68 5.96
C ALA A 36 -7.63 10.21 5.94
N ARG A 37 -8.30 10.91 5.02
CA ARG A 37 -8.27 12.38 4.94
C ARG A 37 -8.87 13.02 6.19
N ALA A 38 -10.04 12.55 6.62
CA ALA A 38 -10.71 13.07 7.82
C ALA A 38 -9.81 12.92 9.05
N GLY A 39 -9.27 11.71 9.28
CA GLY A 39 -8.34 11.46 10.38
C GLY A 39 -7.10 12.36 10.34
N ALA A 40 -6.50 12.54 9.17
CA ALA A 40 -5.35 13.43 8.99
C ALA A 40 -5.68 14.89 9.29
N LEU A 41 -6.85 15.39 8.84
CA LEU A 41 -7.31 16.75 9.13
C LEU A 41 -7.53 16.96 10.63
N PHE A 42 -8.21 16.04 11.31
CA PHE A 42 -8.41 16.15 12.77
C PHE A 42 -7.09 16.14 13.54
N VAL A 43 -6.13 15.28 13.18
CA VAL A 43 -4.79 15.29 13.79
C VAL A 43 -4.08 16.63 13.52
N THR A 44 -4.17 17.13 12.29
CA THR A 44 -3.56 18.42 11.89
C THR A 44 -4.12 19.60 12.69
N PHE A 45 -5.44 19.70 12.81
CA PHE A 45 -6.06 20.79 13.58
C PHE A 45 -5.85 20.66 15.09
N LYS A 46 -5.77 19.43 15.62
CA LYS A 46 -5.35 19.21 17.02
C LYS A 46 -3.93 19.71 17.26
N LEU A 47 -3.00 19.43 16.35
CA LEU A 47 -1.62 19.92 16.43
C LEU A 47 -1.55 21.45 16.37
N LEU A 48 -2.25 22.08 15.42
CA LEU A 48 -2.34 23.55 15.35
C LEU A 48 -2.81 24.16 16.67
N ARG A 49 -3.82 23.57 17.30
CA ARG A 49 -4.35 24.04 18.59
C ARG A 49 -3.40 23.80 19.76
N ALA A 50 -2.67 22.69 19.75
CA ALA A 50 -1.61 22.44 20.73
C ALA A 50 -0.53 23.54 20.63
N LEU A 51 -0.20 23.97 19.41
CA LEU A 51 0.67 25.11 19.12
C LEU A 51 -0.02 26.48 19.27
N LYS A 52 -1.17 26.55 19.97
CA LYS A 52 -1.98 27.74 20.24
C LYS A 52 -2.55 28.47 19.02
N PHE A 53 -2.55 27.87 17.83
CA PHE A 53 -3.33 28.35 16.69
C PHE A 53 -4.81 27.92 16.84
N GLN A 54 -5.65 28.80 17.40
CA GLN A 54 -7.09 28.58 17.64
C GLN A 54 -7.96 29.05 16.47
N LEU A 55 -7.53 28.77 15.24
CA LEU A 55 -8.21 29.18 14.02
C LEU A 55 -9.58 28.48 13.83
N ASP A 56 -10.47 29.19 13.14
CA ASP A 56 -11.60 28.56 12.45
C ASP A 56 -11.10 27.68 11.30
N PRO A 57 -11.69 26.48 11.08
CA PRO A 57 -11.33 25.63 9.95
C PRO A 57 -11.31 26.32 8.57
N HIS A 58 -12.19 27.29 8.31
CA HIS A 58 -12.16 28.10 7.07
C HIS A 58 -10.96 29.05 6.99
N ASN A 59 -10.37 29.39 8.13
CA ASN A 59 -9.29 30.36 8.27
C ASN A 59 -7.89 29.73 8.28
N LEU A 60 -7.75 28.48 7.80
CA LEU A 60 -6.42 27.93 7.48
C LEU A 60 -5.68 28.86 6.53
N GLY A 61 -4.39 29.07 6.79
CA GLY A 61 -3.58 30.13 6.17
C GLY A 61 -2.10 29.73 6.08
N GLY A 62 -1.31 30.47 5.29
CA GLY A 62 0.07 30.10 4.97
C GLY A 62 0.97 29.99 6.21
N ASN A 63 0.76 30.86 7.21
CA ASN A 63 1.50 30.77 8.48
C ASN A 63 1.24 29.44 9.21
N HIS A 64 -0.01 28.98 9.24
CA HIS A 64 -0.36 27.69 9.85
C HIS A 64 0.30 26.52 9.10
N VAL A 65 0.27 26.55 7.77
CA VAL A 65 0.87 25.52 6.91
C VAL A 65 2.39 25.45 7.10
N ARG A 66 3.06 26.60 7.22
CA ARG A 66 4.50 26.68 7.51
C ARG A 66 4.86 25.93 8.79
N HIS A 67 4.18 26.21 9.89
CA HIS A 67 4.45 25.59 11.19
C HIS A 67 4.12 24.09 11.20
N LEU A 68 3.08 23.67 10.49
CA LEU A 68 2.77 22.25 10.30
C LEU A 68 3.89 21.52 9.56
N LEU A 69 4.38 22.09 8.45
CA LEU A 69 5.44 21.48 7.67
C LEU A 69 6.74 21.41 8.48
N TRP A 70 7.13 22.49 9.16
CA TRP A 70 8.28 22.49 10.07
C TRP A 70 8.16 21.42 11.15
N TYR A 71 7.00 21.29 11.79
CA TYR A 71 6.77 20.24 12.79
C TYR A 71 6.92 18.84 12.19
N TRP A 72 6.28 18.56 11.05
CA TRP A 72 6.30 17.25 10.41
C TRP A 72 7.68 16.85 9.87
N THR A 73 8.54 17.83 9.61
CA THR A 73 9.92 17.62 9.14
C THR A 73 10.98 17.79 10.23
N CYS A 74 10.60 17.91 11.51
CA CYS A 74 11.53 18.16 12.63
C CYS A 74 12.43 19.38 12.42
N ASP A 75 11.92 20.41 11.75
CA ASP A 75 12.71 21.58 11.43
C ASP A 75 13.00 22.42 12.70
N PRO A 76 14.25 22.79 12.99
CA PRO A 76 14.60 23.53 14.21
C PRO A 76 13.81 24.85 14.41
N ARG A 77 13.31 25.47 13.33
CA ARG A 77 12.54 26.72 13.40
C ARG A 77 11.24 26.58 14.19
N ILE A 78 10.68 25.37 14.34
CA ILE A 78 9.48 25.14 15.15
C ILE A 78 9.79 25.00 16.65
N ALA A 79 11.04 24.76 17.03
CA ALA A 79 11.43 24.34 18.37
C ALA A 79 10.97 25.35 19.45
N LYS A 80 11.21 26.64 19.23
CA LYS A 80 10.79 27.70 20.15
C LYS A 80 9.29 27.65 20.42
N LEU A 81 8.47 27.50 19.39
CA LEU A 81 7.01 27.45 19.52
C LEU A 81 6.54 26.18 20.23
N CYS A 82 7.18 25.04 19.92
CA CYS A 82 6.94 23.77 20.60
C CYS A 82 7.22 23.87 22.11
N THR A 83 8.38 24.41 22.50
CA THR A 83 8.76 24.61 23.90
C THR A 83 7.80 25.56 24.61
N GLN A 84 7.47 26.70 24.00
CA GLN A 84 6.53 27.69 24.56
C GLN A 84 5.14 27.13 24.85
N HIS A 85 4.72 26.07 24.14
CA HIS A 85 3.39 25.49 24.25
C HIS A 85 3.39 24.05 24.74
N ALA A 86 4.51 23.58 25.29
CA ALA A 86 4.68 22.21 25.80
C ALA A 86 4.26 21.13 24.79
N VAL A 87 4.52 21.37 23.50
CA VAL A 87 4.28 20.40 22.42
C VAL A 87 5.58 19.64 22.18
N PRO A 88 5.63 18.32 22.42
CA PRO A 88 6.85 17.55 22.21
C PRO A 88 7.22 17.55 20.73
N MET A 89 8.50 17.75 20.42
CA MET A 89 8.98 17.61 19.06
C MET A 89 8.99 16.14 18.64
N LEU A 90 8.79 15.90 17.35
CA LEU A 90 9.02 14.58 16.77
C LEU A 90 10.51 14.25 16.85
N ALA A 91 10.84 13.01 17.22
CA ALA A 91 12.23 12.54 17.26
C ALA A 91 12.87 12.42 15.86
N LYS A 92 12.05 12.26 14.82
CA LYS A 92 12.49 12.22 13.42
C LYS A 92 11.36 12.66 12.48
N PRO A 93 11.70 13.15 11.28
CA PRO A 93 10.71 13.53 10.28
C PRO A 93 9.72 12.40 10.00
N HIS A 94 8.50 12.77 9.65
CA HIS A 94 7.59 11.83 9.03
C HIS A 94 8.17 11.28 7.71
N SER A 95 7.85 10.03 7.38
CA SER A 95 8.28 9.44 6.11
C SER A 95 7.80 10.27 4.91
N ALA A 96 8.58 10.30 3.83
CA ALA A 96 8.24 11.00 2.59
C ALA A 96 6.82 10.66 2.07
N ALA A 97 6.42 9.39 2.17
CA ALA A 97 5.08 8.96 1.78
C ALA A 97 3.97 9.59 2.62
N TYR A 98 4.19 9.73 3.92
CA TYR A 98 3.22 10.36 4.83
C TYR A 98 3.22 11.88 4.66
N LEU A 99 4.39 12.51 4.49
CA LEU A 99 4.52 13.95 4.18
C LEU A 99 3.79 14.33 2.89
N GLN A 100 3.99 13.59 1.81
CA GLN A 100 3.24 13.78 0.55
C GLN A 100 1.73 13.60 0.75
N PHE A 101 1.31 12.62 1.55
CA PHE A 101 -0.09 12.40 1.86
C PHE A 101 -0.71 13.57 2.64
N LEU A 102 -0.02 14.09 3.67
CA LEU A 102 -0.45 15.23 4.45
C LEU A 102 -0.55 16.49 3.57
N ALA A 103 0.49 16.78 2.78
CA ALA A 103 0.48 17.92 1.84
C ALA A 103 -0.62 17.81 0.78
N SER A 104 -0.88 16.61 0.25
CA SER A 104 -1.98 16.37 -0.70
C SER A 104 -3.36 16.51 -0.06
N THR A 105 -3.50 16.07 1.20
CA THR A 105 -4.73 16.24 1.98
C THR A 105 -5.00 17.72 2.26
N LEU A 106 -3.98 18.47 2.69
CA LEU A 106 -4.08 19.92 2.88
C LEU A 106 -4.40 20.66 1.59
N ASN A 107 -3.80 20.29 0.46
CA ASN A 107 -4.13 20.88 -0.85
C ASN A 107 -5.59 20.65 -1.22
N THR A 108 -6.10 19.44 -0.97
CA THR A 108 -7.52 19.12 -1.23
C THR A 108 -8.42 19.94 -0.30
N TYR A 109 -8.08 20.01 0.98
CA TYR A 109 -8.81 20.79 1.97
C TYR A 109 -8.82 22.29 1.65
N ALA A 110 -7.70 22.83 1.18
CA ALA A 110 -7.58 24.23 0.78
C ALA A 110 -8.56 24.59 -0.35
N GLN A 111 -8.82 23.67 -1.29
CA GLN A 111 -9.86 23.87 -2.31
C GLN A 111 -11.26 23.96 -1.70
N TRP A 112 -11.57 23.13 -0.69
CA TRP A 112 -12.88 23.10 -0.04
C TRP A 112 -13.21 24.40 0.69
N ILE A 113 -12.19 25.07 1.23
CA ILE A 113 -12.34 26.35 1.94
C ILE A 113 -12.10 27.58 1.04
N GLY A 114 -12.11 27.40 -0.29
CA GLY A 114 -11.98 28.51 -1.24
C GLY A 114 -10.59 29.12 -1.35
N LYS A 115 -9.53 28.39 -0.96
CA LYS A 115 -8.13 28.85 -0.97
C LYS A 115 -7.23 27.96 -1.85
N PRO A 116 -7.52 27.81 -3.15
CA PRO A 116 -6.64 27.06 -4.04
C PRO A 116 -5.23 27.67 -4.05
N GLY A 117 -4.20 26.82 -4.10
CA GLY A 117 -2.80 27.29 -4.11
C GLY A 117 -2.23 27.65 -2.73
N LEU A 118 -2.99 27.52 -1.65
CA LEU A 118 -2.52 27.82 -0.28
C LEU A 118 -1.26 27.01 0.12
N ILE A 119 -1.12 25.79 -0.38
CA ILE A 119 -0.03 24.90 -0.01
C ILE A 119 1.07 24.98 -1.07
N LEU A 120 2.07 25.80 -0.80
CA LEU A 120 3.25 25.96 -1.65
C LEU A 120 4.18 24.72 -1.65
N PRO A 121 5.12 24.62 -2.60
CA PRO A 121 6.17 23.59 -2.58
C PRO A 121 7.04 23.67 -1.31
N PRO A 122 7.63 22.55 -0.82
CA PRO A 122 8.44 22.52 0.40
C PRO A 122 9.55 23.59 0.45
N LYS A 123 10.22 23.86 -0.68
CA LYS A 123 11.27 24.88 -0.81
C LYS A 123 10.79 26.28 -0.39
N ALA A 124 9.54 26.63 -0.64
CA ALA A 124 8.97 27.94 -0.25
C ALA A 124 8.87 28.13 1.27
N TYR A 125 8.94 27.03 2.04
CA TYR A 125 9.01 27.05 3.51
C TYR A 125 10.45 26.83 4.02
N GLY A 126 11.43 26.84 3.13
CA GLY A 126 12.84 26.53 3.41
C GLY A 126 13.07 25.08 3.82
N ILE A 127 12.23 24.15 3.35
CA ILE A 127 12.34 22.72 3.65
C ILE A 127 13.00 22.03 2.45
N ASP A 128 13.96 21.15 2.74
CA ASP A 128 14.59 20.32 1.72
C ASP A 128 13.56 19.43 0.99
N PRO A 129 13.37 19.59 -0.32
CA PRO A 129 12.49 18.73 -1.12
C PRO A 129 12.83 17.23 -1.04
N ALA A 130 14.08 16.86 -0.73
CA ALA A 130 14.48 15.45 -0.59
C ALA A 130 13.70 14.72 0.51
N LEU A 131 13.25 15.41 1.56
CA LEU A 131 12.39 14.84 2.60
C LEU A 131 11.03 14.37 2.05
N PHE A 132 10.59 14.92 0.92
CA PHE A 132 9.37 14.52 0.22
C PHE A 132 9.64 13.53 -0.93
N ALA A 133 10.89 13.21 -1.24
CA ALA A 133 11.23 12.30 -2.33
C ALA A 133 10.93 10.85 -1.96
N ARG A 134 10.39 10.07 -2.91
CA ARG A 134 10.08 8.65 -2.71
C ARG A 134 10.84 7.81 -3.71
N ALA A 135 11.62 6.85 -3.20
CA ALA A 135 12.07 5.72 -4.00
C ALA A 135 10.89 4.77 -4.21
N TYR A 136 10.53 4.53 -5.47
CA TYR A 136 9.51 3.55 -5.86
C TYR A 136 10.10 2.21 -6.29
N VAL A 137 11.43 2.10 -6.25
CA VAL A 137 12.18 0.89 -6.59
C VAL A 137 12.50 0.12 -5.31
N ALA A 138 12.30 -1.20 -5.34
CA ALA A 138 12.69 -2.07 -4.24
C ALA A 138 14.21 -2.04 -4.05
N GLN A 139 14.65 -1.69 -2.85
CA GLN A 139 16.07 -1.68 -2.47
C GLN A 139 16.51 -2.98 -1.78
N HIS A 140 15.55 -3.72 -1.23
CA HIS A 140 15.76 -4.97 -0.51
C HIS A 140 14.63 -5.92 -0.84
N ASP A 141 14.92 -7.23 -0.87
CA ASP A 141 13.89 -8.24 -1.01
C ASP A 141 13.00 -8.22 0.25
N LYS A 142 11.68 -8.24 0.02
CA LYS A 142 10.65 -8.24 1.07
C LYS A 142 9.87 -9.56 1.08
N SER A 143 10.31 -10.52 0.27
CA SER A 143 9.80 -11.87 0.23
C SER A 143 10.02 -12.57 1.58
N TRP A 144 9.24 -13.60 1.87
CA TRP A 144 9.40 -14.32 3.13
C TRP A 144 10.67 -15.15 3.14
N THR A 145 11.03 -15.74 1.99
CA THR A 145 12.27 -16.53 1.86
C THR A 145 13.52 -15.69 2.08
N SER A 146 13.49 -14.39 1.78
CA SER A 146 14.62 -13.48 2.07
C SER A 146 14.87 -13.22 3.57
N GLN A 147 14.02 -13.75 4.44
CA GLN A 147 14.16 -13.68 5.90
C GLN A 147 14.24 -15.11 6.49
N ASP A 148 14.64 -16.10 5.68
CA ASP A 148 14.78 -17.51 6.05
C ASP A 148 13.48 -18.13 6.61
N ILE A 149 12.33 -17.64 6.14
CA ILE A 149 11.02 -18.12 6.57
C ILE A 149 10.54 -19.23 5.65
N GLU A 150 10.42 -20.43 6.21
CA GLU A 150 9.74 -21.56 5.59
C GLU A 150 8.22 -21.31 5.50
N ILE A 151 7.78 -20.86 4.32
CA ILE A 151 6.39 -20.44 4.07
C ILE A 151 5.38 -21.52 4.48
N PRO A 152 5.52 -22.81 4.10
CA PRO A 152 4.55 -23.84 4.49
C PRO A 152 4.41 -24.00 6.00
N GLN A 153 5.51 -23.94 6.75
CA GLN A 153 5.50 -24.07 8.20
C GLN A 153 4.78 -22.90 8.87
N LEU A 154 5.03 -21.68 8.39
CA LEU A 154 4.35 -20.49 8.89
C LEU A 154 2.86 -20.48 8.54
N LEU A 155 2.48 -20.95 7.35
CA LEU A 155 1.07 -21.13 6.99
C LEU A 155 0.39 -22.17 7.89
N ALA A 156 1.06 -23.28 8.23
CA ALA A 156 0.55 -24.26 9.18
C ALA A 156 0.38 -23.67 10.59
N ARG A 157 1.28 -22.78 11.03
CA ARG A 157 1.10 -22.00 12.28
C ARG A 157 -0.12 -21.09 12.22
N VAL A 158 -0.34 -20.41 11.09
CA VAL A 158 -1.55 -19.59 10.90
C VAL A 158 -2.80 -20.46 10.91
N ALA A 159 -2.77 -21.63 10.28
CA ALA A 159 -3.92 -22.53 10.18
C ALA A 159 -4.42 -23.02 11.54
N ARG A 160 -3.49 -23.25 12.49
CA ARG A 160 -3.82 -23.56 13.89
C ARG A 160 -4.60 -22.44 14.61
N ILE A 161 -4.51 -21.20 14.14
CA ILE A 161 -5.28 -20.06 14.66
C ILE A 161 -6.57 -19.88 13.84
N ASP A 162 -6.47 -19.89 12.51
CA ASP A 162 -7.57 -19.74 11.57
C ASP A 162 -7.18 -20.26 10.18
N GLU A 163 -7.67 -21.45 9.83
CA GLU A 163 -7.38 -22.11 8.54
C GLU A 163 -7.83 -21.28 7.33
N ARG A 164 -8.96 -20.58 7.44
CA ARG A 164 -9.47 -19.71 6.38
C ARG A 164 -8.50 -18.54 6.10
N VAL A 165 -7.85 -17.99 7.12
CA VAL A 165 -6.80 -16.98 6.96
C VAL A 165 -5.51 -17.58 6.37
N ALA A 166 -5.16 -18.82 6.74
CA ALA A 166 -4.02 -19.51 6.13
C ALA A 166 -4.23 -19.72 4.62
N ILE A 167 -5.41 -20.17 4.20
CA ILE A 167 -5.78 -20.29 2.77
C ILE A 167 -5.72 -18.93 2.07
N MET A 168 -6.19 -17.85 2.70
CA MET A 168 -6.07 -16.51 2.11
C MET A 168 -4.61 -16.07 1.91
N LEU A 169 -3.71 -16.36 2.85
CA LEU A 169 -2.28 -16.07 2.72
C LEU A 169 -1.66 -16.92 1.60
N GLU A 170 -2.00 -18.20 1.55
CA GLU A 170 -1.51 -19.09 0.51
C GLU A 170 -1.99 -18.66 -0.88
N LEU A 171 -3.24 -18.22 -1.03
CA LEU A 171 -3.72 -17.60 -2.27
C LEU A 171 -2.89 -16.37 -2.64
N VAL A 172 -2.56 -15.50 -1.68
CA VAL A 172 -1.67 -14.35 -1.94
C VAL A 172 -0.31 -14.81 -2.47
N TRP A 173 0.27 -15.84 -1.87
CA TRP A 173 1.56 -16.39 -2.29
C TRP A 173 1.51 -17.05 -3.66
N ARG A 174 0.51 -17.89 -3.94
CA ARG A 174 0.42 -18.70 -5.16
C ARG A 174 -0.08 -17.92 -6.38
N THR A 175 -0.79 -16.81 -6.17
CA THR A 175 -1.48 -16.10 -7.28
C THR A 175 -1.26 -14.60 -7.27
N GLY A 176 -0.54 -14.05 -6.29
CA GLY A 176 -0.33 -12.62 -6.20
C GLY A 176 -1.65 -11.86 -6.02
N LEU A 177 -2.57 -12.35 -5.19
CA LEU A 177 -3.74 -11.57 -4.77
C LEU A 177 -3.37 -10.49 -3.74
N ARG A 178 -4.16 -9.43 -3.67
CA ARG A 178 -4.07 -8.45 -2.57
C ARG A 178 -4.90 -8.98 -1.40
N ARG A 179 -4.56 -8.59 -0.17
CA ARG A 179 -5.33 -8.94 1.03
C ARG A 179 -6.85 -8.81 0.85
N LYS A 180 -7.31 -7.67 0.30
CA LYS A 180 -8.75 -7.44 0.08
C LYS A 180 -9.33 -8.38 -0.98
N GLU A 181 -8.58 -8.69 -2.02
CA GLU A 181 -9.00 -9.61 -3.07
C GLU A 181 -9.09 -11.04 -2.51
N ALA A 182 -8.12 -11.48 -1.69
CA ALA A 182 -8.16 -12.78 -1.01
C ALA A 182 -9.36 -12.89 -0.04
N VAL A 183 -9.64 -11.86 0.76
CA VAL A 183 -10.80 -11.86 1.67
C VAL A 183 -12.13 -11.88 0.89
N MET A 184 -12.19 -11.23 -0.28
CA MET A 184 -13.40 -11.21 -1.11
C MET A 184 -13.42 -12.31 -2.18
N PHE A 185 -12.47 -13.26 -2.14
CA PHE A 185 -12.29 -14.26 -3.18
C PHE A 185 -13.47 -15.21 -3.22
N GLN A 186 -14.08 -15.35 -4.40
CA GLN A 186 -15.22 -16.24 -4.68
C GLN A 186 -14.72 -17.38 -5.58
N PRO A 187 -14.26 -18.51 -5.01
CA PRO A 187 -13.54 -19.53 -5.79
C PRO A 187 -14.38 -20.11 -6.94
N HIS A 188 -15.70 -20.25 -6.76
CA HIS A 188 -16.61 -20.76 -7.80
C HIS A 188 -16.77 -19.84 -9.00
N ARG A 189 -16.64 -18.52 -8.82
CA ARG A 189 -16.79 -17.53 -9.91
C ARG A 189 -15.48 -17.04 -10.46
N ALA A 190 -14.41 -17.14 -9.68
CA ALA A 190 -13.11 -16.65 -10.09
C ALA A 190 -12.48 -17.57 -11.15
N VAL A 191 -12.72 -18.88 -11.11
CA VAL A 191 -12.11 -19.82 -12.07
C VAL A 191 -12.86 -19.78 -13.41
N VAL A 192 -12.12 -19.42 -14.47
CA VAL A 192 -12.55 -19.47 -15.87
C VAL A 192 -11.80 -20.63 -16.54
N PRO A 193 -12.49 -21.65 -17.09
CA PRO A 193 -11.86 -22.74 -17.84
C PRO A 193 -11.02 -22.22 -19.02
N ALA A 194 -9.93 -22.91 -19.38
CA ALA A 194 -9.01 -22.47 -20.45
C ALA A 194 -9.72 -22.13 -21.77
N GLY A 195 -10.67 -22.96 -22.21
CA GLY A 195 -11.43 -22.72 -23.45
C GLY A 195 -12.40 -21.54 -23.42
N LEU A 196 -12.59 -20.89 -22.26
CA LEU A 196 -13.47 -19.73 -22.08
C LEU A 196 -12.71 -18.46 -21.69
N VAL A 197 -11.38 -18.48 -21.78
CA VAL A 197 -10.56 -17.30 -21.52
C VAL A 197 -10.66 -16.35 -22.71
N PRO A 198 -10.87 -15.02 -22.50
CA PRO A 198 -10.91 -14.05 -23.59
C PRO A 198 -9.69 -14.12 -24.50
N VAL A 199 -9.87 -13.80 -25.78
CA VAL A 199 -8.79 -13.81 -26.80
C VAL A 199 -7.63 -12.88 -26.41
N ASP A 200 -7.92 -11.75 -25.75
CA ASP A 200 -6.91 -10.84 -25.18
C ASP A 200 -6.41 -11.29 -23.78
N GLY A 201 -6.54 -12.58 -23.47
CA GLY A 201 -6.18 -13.20 -22.20
C GLY A 201 -4.68 -13.25 -21.96
N PRO A 202 -4.25 -13.68 -20.75
CA PRO A 202 -2.84 -13.77 -20.42
C PRO A 202 -2.15 -14.78 -21.35
N ALA A 203 -1.09 -14.34 -22.04
CA ALA A 203 -0.20 -15.22 -22.77
C ALA A 203 0.58 -16.10 -21.78
N ALA A 204 0.12 -17.32 -21.59
CA ALA A 204 0.93 -18.42 -21.10
C ALA A 204 0.85 -19.51 -22.17
N GLU A 205 1.99 -20.09 -22.53
CA GLU A 205 2.08 -21.15 -23.55
C GLU A 205 1.21 -22.36 -23.16
N GLU A 206 1.13 -22.64 -21.85
CA GLU A 206 0.23 -23.64 -21.27
C GLU A 206 -0.37 -23.11 -19.96
N TYR A 207 -1.70 -23.04 -19.89
CA TYR A 207 -2.42 -22.83 -18.63
C TYR A 207 -3.73 -23.59 -18.65
N ILE A 208 -4.12 -24.12 -17.50
CA ILE A 208 -5.23 -25.09 -17.45
C ILE A 208 -6.56 -24.40 -17.14
N ALA A 209 -6.50 -23.23 -16.51
CA ALA A 209 -7.61 -22.31 -16.28
C ALA A 209 -7.05 -20.91 -15.95
N CYS A 210 -7.90 -19.91 -15.84
CA CYS A 210 -7.55 -18.56 -15.41
C CYS A 210 -8.39 -18.13 -14.20
N LEU A 211 -7.82 -17.29 -13.34
CA LEU A 211 -8.60 -16.54 -12.36
C LEU A 211 -9.02 -15.19 -12.92
N SER A 212 -10.32 -14.95 -12.97
CA SER A 212 -10.95 -13.66 -13.20
C SER A 212 -11.12 -12.90 -11.89
N ILE A 213 -10.27 -11.90 -11.66
CA ILE A 213 -10.24 -11.12 -10.42
C ILE A 213 -10.65 -9.68 -10.69
N GLU A 214 -11.89 -9.35 -10.33
CA GLU A 214 -12.42 -7.98 -10.33
C GLU A 214 -12.77 -7.54 -8.91
N ARG A 215 -13.41 -8.43 -8.15
CA ARG A 215 -13.89 -8.15 -6.79
C ARG A 215 -12.72 -7.90 -5.84
N GLY A 216 -12.80 -6.80 -5.09
CA GLY A 216 -11.76 -6.41 -4.14
C GLY A 216 -10.56 -5.70 -4.77
N THR A 217 -10.48 -5.63 -6.10
CA THR A 217 -9.40 -4.91 -6.80
C THR A 217 -9.46 -3.41 -6.54
N LYS A 218 -8.32 -2.74 -6.70
CA LYS A 218 -8.25 -1.29 -6.61
C LYS A 218 -8.90 -0.67 -7.85
N GLY A 219 -10.07 -0.06 -7.66
CA GLY A 219 -10.79 0.64 -8.72
C GLY A 219 -11.62 -0.25 -9.64
N GLY A 220 -11.95 -1.48 -9.23
CA GLY A 220 -12.81 -2.39 -10.00
C GLY A 220 -12.17 -2.90 -11.29
N ARG A 221 -10.84 -2.92 -11.36
CA ARG A 221 -10.13 -3.34 -12.56
C ARG A 221 -10.01 -4.85 -12.58
N LEU A 222 -10.69 -5.47 -13.54
CA LEU A 222 -10.52 -6.88 -13.86
C LEU A 222 -9.06 -7.17 -14.22
N ARG A 223 -8.55 -8.30 -13.74
CA ARG A 223 -7.34 -8.92 -14.28
C ARG A 223 -7.50 -10.43 -14.33
N LEU A 224 -6.77 -11.04 -15.25
CA LEU A 224 -6.69 -12.47 -15.42
C LEU A 224 -5.34 -12.98 -14.88
N ILE A 225 -5.36 -14.06 -14.12
CA ILE A 225 -4.16 -14.72 -13.60
C ILE A 225 -4.18 -16.18 -14.09
N PRO A 226 -3.22 -16.61 -14.92
CA PRO A 226 -3.18 -17.98 -15.41
C PRO A 226 -2.86 -18.95 -14.26
N LEU A 227 -3.55 -20.09 -14.26
CA LEU A 227 -3.30 -21.22 -13.36
C LEU A 227 -2.43 -22.24 -14.09
N VAL A 228 -1.17 -22.30 -13.69
CA VAL A 228 -0.08 -23.03 -14.37
C VAL A 228 0.53 -24.13 -13.50
N SER A 229 0.04 -24.32 -12.27
CA SER A 229 0.56 -25.33 -11.34
C SER A 229 -0.54 -25.97 -10.51
N ASP A 230 -0.32 -27.23 -10.12
CA ASP A 230 -1.26 -27.95 -9.26
C ASP A 230 -1.36 -27.36 -7.86
N ALA A 231 -0.28 -26.77 -7.34
CA ALA A 231 -0.30 -26.03 -6.08
C ALA A 231 -1.28 -24.85 -6.10
N GLN A 232 -1.44 -24.16 -7.25
CA GLN A 232 -2.45 -23.12 -7.40
C GLN A 232 -3.87 -23.69 -7.42
N ARG A 233 -4.08 -24.86 -8.06
CA ARG A 233 -5.38 -25.51 -8.07
C ARG A 233 -5.79 -25.99 -6.69
N ASP A 234 -4.88 -26.66 -5.98
CA ASP A 234 -5.12 -27.22 -4.65
C ASP A 234 -5.60 -26.15 -3.66
N VAL A 235 -4.93 -24.99 -3.62
CA VAL A 235 -5.35 -23.90 -2.74
C VAL A 235 -6.73 -23.35 -3.12
N ILE A 236 -7.09 -23.34 -4.40
CA ILE A 236 -8.43 -22.91 -4.85
C ILE A 236 -9.49 -23.95 -4.45
N GLU A 237 -9.21 -25.24 -4.58
CA GLU A 237 -10.12 -26.31 -4.18
C GLU A 237 -10.33 -26.33 -2.66
N ARG A 238 -9.27 -26.13 -1.86
CA ARG A 238 -9.42 -25.89 -0.42
C ARG A 238 -10.22 -24.63 -0.12
N ALA A 239 -10.05 -23.56 -0.90
CA ALA A 239 -10.86 -22.36 -0.75
C ALA A 239 -12.35 -22.61 -1.02
N ARG A 240 -12.73 -23.50 -1.96
CA ARG A 240 -14.14 -23.89 -2.21
C ARG A 240 -14.79 -24.52 -0.99
N ARG A 241 -14.06 -25.32 -0.21
CA ARG A 241 -14.59 -25.94 1.03
C ARG A 241 -15.05 -24.88 2.04
N TYR A 242 -14.36 -23.72 2.06
CA TYR A 242 -14.70 -22.58 2.90
C TYR A 242 -15.70 -21.61 2.25
N ALA A 243 -15.96 -21.74 0.96
CA ALA A 243 -16.92 -20.94 0.22
C ALA A 243 -17.76 -21.86 -0.67
N PRO A 244 -18.67 -22.67 -0.09
CA PRO A 244 -19.32 -23.79 -0.79
C PRO A 244 -20.38 -23.38 -1.82
N TYR A 245 -20.87 -22.14 -1.76
CA TYR A 245 -21.91 -21.64 -2.66
C TYR A 245 -21.33 -20.74 -3.76
N PRO A 246 -21.96 -20.64 -4.95
CA PRO A 246 -21.45 -19.86 -6.07
C PRO A 246 -21.06 -18.41 -5.73
N ASN A 247 -21.84 -17.73 -4.88
CA ASN A 247 -21.59 -16.34 -4.48
C ASN A 247 -20.91 -16.21 -3.11
N SER A 248 -20.59 -17.32 -2.44
CA SER A 248 -19.87 -17.28 -1.18
C SER A 248 -18.40 -16.92 -1.39
N TYR A 249 -17.80 -16.29 -0.39
CA TYR A 249 -16.44 -15.75 -0.44
C TYR A 249 -15.64 -16.19 0.78
N LEU A 250 -14.33 -16.04 0.71
CA LEU A 250 -13.44 -16.49 1.79
C LEU A 250 -13.53 -15.69 3.07
N GLY A 251 -14.04 -14.46 3.08
CA GLY A 251 -14.35 -13.72 4.31
C GLY A 251 -15.23 -14.53 5.28
N HIS A 252 -15.12 -14.24 6.57
CA HIS A 252 -15.79 -15.06 7.58
C HIS A 252 -17.32 -14.85 7.55
N PRO A 253 -18.12 -15.92 7.60
CA PRO A 253 -19.58 -15.82 7.68
C PRO A 253 -20.06 -14.92 8.82
N GLY A 254 -21.16 -14.19 8.59
CA GLY A 254 -21.75 -13.25 9.55
C GLY A 254 -20.93 -11.99 9.82
N LYS A 255 -19.76 -11.82 9.18
CA LYS A 255 -18.92 -10.63 9.34
C LYS A 255 -19.02 -9.72 8.13
N THR A 256 -19.08 -8.42 8.39
CA THR A 256 -18.86 -7.40 7.35
C THR A 256 -17.46 -7.54 6.75
N LEU A 257 -17.25 -6.94 5.58
CA LEU A 257 -15.92 -6.89 4.95
C LEU A 257 -14.86 -6.27 5.89
N LEU A 258 -15.22 -5.22 6.63
CA LEU A 258 -14.30 -4.57 7.57
C LEU A 258 -13.90 -5.55 8.69
N GLN A 259 -14.87 -6.21 9.32
CA GLN A 259 -14.63 -7.19 10.36
C GLN A 259 -13.83 -8.40 9.86
N SER A 260 -14.05 -8.85 8.63
CA SER A 260 -13.24 -9.93 8.02
C SER A 260 -11.80 -9.49 7.76
N LEU A 261 -11.58 -8.25 7.29
CA LEU A 261 -10.24 -7.69 7.10
C LEU A 261 -9.50 -7.50 8.44
N ASP A 262 -10.21 -7.12 9.49
CA ASP A 262 -9.66 -6.96 10.84
C ASP A 262 -9.34 -8.31 11.46
N ARG A 263 -10.20 -9.32 11.29
CA ARG A 263 -9.90 -10.69 11.71
C ARG A 263 -8.66 -11.23 11.01
N TYR A 264 -8.56 -11.08 9.69
CA TYR A 264 -7.35 -11.42 8.94
C TYR A 264 -6.11 -10.74 9.54
N LYS A 265 -6.17 -9.42 9.78
CA LYS A 265 -5.05 -8.66 10.36
C LYS A 265 -4.67 -9.19 11.75
N ASN A 266 -5.66 -9.50 12.58
CA ASN A 266 -5.44 -9.95 13.95
C ASN A 266 -4.80 -11.34 13.99
N VAL A 267 -5.28 -12.28 13.17
CA VAL A 267 -4.69 -13.62 13.05
C VAL A 267 -3.26 -13.54 12.53
N VAL A 268 -3.02 -12.76 11.48
CA VAL A 268 -1.66 -12.54 10.93
C VAL A 268 -0.73 -11.99 12.01
N ARG A 269 -1.19 -11.03 12.82
CA ARG A 269 -0.42 -10.49 13.95
C ARG A 269 -0.20 -11.54 15.05
N GLN A 270 -1.23 -12.30 15.41
CA GLN A 270 -1.14 -13.36 16.43
C GLN A 270 -0.17 -14.48 16.02
N ALA A 271 -0.07 -14.76 14.72
CA ALA A 271 0.93 -15.66 14.16
C ALA A 271 2.34 -15.04 14.07
N GLY A 272 2.54 -13.84 14.62
CA GLY A 272 3.80 -13.10 14.65
C GLY A 272 4.25 -12.49 13.31
N ILE A 273 3.39 -12.49 12.29
CA ILE A 273 3.72 -11.95 10.95
C ILE A 273 3.68 -10.43 11.02
N SER A 274 4.77 -9.84 11.51
CA SER A 274 4.97 -8.41 11.63
C SER A 274 6.44 -8.05 11.46
N LYS A 275 6.70 -6.80 11.06
CA LYS A 275 8.07 -6.30 10.95
C LYS A 275 8.83 -6.37 12.29
N LYS A 276 8.13 -6.26 13.41
CA LYS A 276 8.73 -6.24 14.74
C LYS A 276 9.20 -7.63 15.16
N GLU A 277 8.40 -8.65 14.88
CA GLU A 277 8.62 -10.01 15.40
C GLU A 277 9.39 -10.89 14.43
N LEU A 278 9.08 -10.81 13.13
CA LEU A 278 9.68 -11.69 12.10
C LEU A 278 10.30 -10.92 10.93
N GLY A 279 10.40 -9.58 11.01
CA GLY A 279 10.88 -8.75 9.88
C GLY A 279 9.94 -8.68 8.66
N ILE A 280 8.96 -9.58 8.55
CA ILE A 280 8.07 -9.74 7.40
C ILE A 280 6.69 -9.08 7.57
N THR A 281 5.93 -9.04 6.48
CA THR A 281 4.49 -8.72 6.52
C THR A 281 3.72 -9.67 5.61
N GLY A 282 2.40 -9.79 5.77
CA GLY A 282 1.57 -10.55 4.83
C GLY A 282 1.65 -10.05 3.37
N HIS A 283 2.05 -8.80 3.14
CA HIS A 283 2.29 -8.30 1.77
C HIS A 283 3.59 -8.85 1.17
N GLY A 284 4.52 -9.34 2.00
CA GLY A 284 5.75 -10.00 1.56
C GLY A 284 5.51 -11.22 0.68
N LEU A 285 4.41 -11.96 0.88
CA LEU A 285 4.02 -13.07 -0.01
C LEU A 285 3.71 -12.61 -1.44
N ARG A 286 3.28 -11.36 -1.63
CA ARG A 286 3.12 -10.79 -2.97
C ARG A 286 4.46 -10.44 -3.61
N HIS A 287 5.46 -10.05 -2.80
CA HIS A 287 6.85 -9.90 -3.27
C HIS A 287 7.44 -11.27 -3.65
N GLN A 288 7.19 -12.29 -2.82
CA GLN A 288 7.55 -13.67 -3.10
C GLN A 288 6.99 -14.11 -4.46
N PHE A 289 5.66 -14.01 -4.65
CA PHE A 289 5.01 -14.34 -5.93
C PHE A 289 5.64 -13.62 -7.12
N ALA A 290 5.90 -12.31 -6.99
CA ALA A 290 6.47 -11.53 -8.07
C ALA A 290 7.88 -12.01 -8.44
N GLY A 291 8.73 -12.25 -7.43
CA GLY A 291 10.10 -12.72 -7.62
C GLY A 291 10.15 -14.14 -8.20
N ASP A 292 9.29 -15.03 -7.71
CA ASP A 292 9.20 -16.42 -8.17
C ASP A 292 8.69 -16.45 -9.61
N LYS A 293 7.65 -15.67 -9.94
CA LYS A 293 7.14 -15.58 -11.32
C LYS A 293 8.17 -14.99 -12.27
N TYR A 294 8.95 -14.00 -11.82
CA TYR A 294 10.05 -13.47 -12.61
C TYR A 294 11.10 -14.55 -12.89
N PHE A 295 11.49 -15.30 -11.86
CA PHE A 295 12.44 -16.40 -12.00
C PHE A 295 11.90 -17.50 -12.91
N ASP A 296 10.62 -17.86 -12.82
CA ASP A 296 10.00 -18.85 -13.70
C ASP A 296 10.08 -18.46 -15.18
N LEU A 297 9.92 -17.17 -15.48
CA LEU A 297 9.94 -16.62 -16.84
C LEU A 297 11.36 -16.46 -17.38
N THR A 298 12.32 -16.11 -16.54
CA THR A 298 13.66 -15.69 -16.98
C THR A 298 14.77 -16.68 -16.66
N LYS A 299 14.53 -17.58 -15.69
CA LYS A 299 15.53 -18.47 -15.05
C LYS A 299 16.70 -17.72 -14.40
N VAL A 300 16.57 -16.41 -14.20
CA VAL A 300 17.54 -15.54 -13.54
C VAL A 300 16.87 -14.89 -12.34
N ALA A 301 17.63 -14.67 -11.26
CA ALA A 301 17.13 -13.91 -10.12
C ALA A 301 16.72 -12.49 -10.55
N CYS A 302 15.69 -11.93 -9.91
CA CYS A 302 15.35 -10.53 -10.18
C CYS A 302 16.41 -9.57 -9.59
N PRO A 303 16.50 -8.32 -10.05
CA PRO A 303 17.52 -7.37 -9.60
C PRO A 303 17.61 -7.18 -8.08
N VAL A 304 16.46 -7.14 -7.39
CA VAL A 304 16.43 -7.01 -5.92
C VAL A 304 16.93 -8.27 -5.18
N ARG A 305 16.98 -9.41 -5.88
CA ARG A 305 17.57 -10.68 -5.42
C ARG A 305 19.00 -10.89 -5.97
N GLY A 306 19.61 -9.86 -6.54
CA GLY A 306 21.01 -9.88 -6.98
C GLY A 306 21.26 -10.32 -8.42
N GLY A 307 20.22 -10.55 -9.23
CA GLY A 307 20.40 -10.84 -10.66
C GLY A 307 20.77 -9.60 -11.47
N ASP A 308 21.49 -9.79 -12.57
CA ASP A 308 21.91 -8.70 -13.45
C ASP A 308 20.78 -8.30 -14.43
N PRO A 309 20.19 -7.10 -14.31
CA PRO A 309 19.16 -6.63 -15.23
C PRO A 309 19.68 -6.40 -16.66
N LEU A 310 21.00 -6.32 -16.87
CA LEU A 310 21.59 -6.03 -18.18
C LEU A 310 21.92 -7.30 -18.98
N GLN A 311 21.83 -8.48 -18.37
CA GLN A 311 22.15 -9.74 -19.03
C GLN A 311 21.22 -10.02 -20.23
N ASP A 312 19.92 -9.73 -20.07
CA ASP A 312 18.93 -9.80 -21.16
C ASP A 312 17.82 -8.73 -20.94
N PRO A 313 18.01 -7.53 -21.48
CA PRO A 313 17.08 -6.41 -21.28
C PRO A 313 15.68 -6.64 -21.88
N GLU A 314 15.58 -7.38 -22.99
CA GLU A 314 14.29 -7.66 -23.64
C GLU A 314 13.46 -8.64 -22.82
N LEU A 315 14.11 -9.71 -22.34
CA LEU A 315 13.49 -10.69 -21.45
C LEU A 315 13.09 -10.06 -20.11
N LEU A 316 13.93 -9.18 -19.55
CA LEU A 316 13.62 -8.39 -18.37
C LEU A 316 12.33 -7.57 -18.57
N ASP A 317 12.22 -6.84 -19.67
CA ASP A 317 11.07 -5.98 -19.95
C ASP A 317 9.79 -6.79 -20.17
N ARG A 318 9.88 -7.91 -20.90
CA ARG A 318 8.77 -8.87 -21.06
C ARG A 318 8.33 -9.45 -19.72
N ALA A 319 9.26 -9.91 -18.89
CA ALA A 319 8.97 -10.49 -17.58
C ALA A 319 8.34 -9.45 -16.62
N LEU A 320 8.87 -8.23 -16.58
CA LEU A 320 8.32 -7.15 -15.76
C LEU A 320 6.91 -6.77 -16.19
N PHE A 321 6.62 -6.80 -17.49
CA PHE A 321 5.27 -6.55 -18.01
C PHE A 321 4.29 -7.66 -17.62
N ILE A 322 4.66 -8.93 -17.80
CA ILE A 322 3.82 -10.07 -17.40
C ILE A 322 3.54 -10.05 -15.89
N VAL A 323 4.57 -9.84 -15.07
CA VAL A 323 4.41 -9.73 -13.61
C VAL A 323 3.52 -8.53 -13.24
N SER A 324 3.69 -7.38 -13.92
CA SER A 324 2.82 -6.20 -13.73
C SER A 324 1.35 -6.54 -13.96
N GLN A 325 1.04 -7.21 -15.08
CA GLN A 325 -0.32 -7.58 -15.45
C GLN A 325 -0.95 -8.53 -14.43
N GLN A 326 -0.24 -9.58 -14.00
CA GLN A 326 -0.73 -10.51 -12.98
C GLN A 326 -0.89 -9.84 -11.61
N LEU A 327 -0.07 -8.85 -11.29
CA LEU A 327 -0.23 -8.01 -10.10
C LEU A 327 -1.31 -6.91 -10.26
N GLY A 328 -1.99 -6.81 -11.40
CA GLY A 328 -3.09 -5.88 -11.65
C GLY A 328 -2.62 -4.44 -11.85
N HIS A 329 -1.55 -4.29 -12.63
CA HIS A 329 -0.92 -3.03 -12.97
C HIS A 329 -0.68 -2.96 -14.48
N ASN A 330 -1.00 -1.83 -15.11
CA ASN A 330 -0.81 -1.60 -16.55
C ASN A 330 0.51 -0.85 -16.84
N ARG A 331 1.41 -0.76 -15.85
CA ARG A 331 2.65 0.02 -15.96
C ARG A 331 3.81 -0.81 -15.42
N THR A 332 4.75 -1.14 -16.31
CA THR A 332 5.96 -1.91 -16.00
C THR A 332 6.78 -1.31 -14.86
N ALA A 333 6.81 0.02 -14.74
CA ALA A 333 7.50 0.72 -13.64
C ALA A 333 7.00 0.32 -12.24
N ILE A 334 5.78 -0.21 -12.10
CA ILE A 334 5.26 -0.67 -10.80
C ILE A 334 5.92 -1.99 -10.39
N SER A 335 6.35 -2.82 -11.33
CA SER A 335 7.07 -4.06 -11.04
C SER A 335 8.41 -3.80 -10.37
N GLN A 336 9.05 -2.65 -10.60
CA GLN A 336 10.30 -2.28 -9.92
C GLN A 336 10.13 -2.13 -8.40
N ALA A 337 8.92 -1.82 -7.92
CA ALA A 337 8.60 -1.80 -6.49
C ALA A 337 8.63 -3.19 -5.85
N TYR A 338 8.60 -4.26 -6.66
CA TYR A 338 8.68 -5.65 -6.23
C TYR A 338 10.01 -6.31 -6.61
N LEU A 339 10.57 -5.96 -7.78
CA LEU A 339 11.66 -6.70 -8.44
C LEU A 339 13.00 -5.95 -8.50
N GLY A 340 13.04 -4.66 -8.16
CA GLY A 340 14.27 -3.86 -8.18
C GLY A 340 14.43 -3.01 -9.45
N ALA A 341 15.58 -2.33 -9.57
CA ALA A 341 15.88 -1.41 -10.65
C ALA A 341 16.15 -2.14 -11.97
N LYS A 342 15.84 -1.50 -13.11
CA LYS A 342 16.22 -1.98 -14.45
C LYS A 342 17.67 -1.64 -14.83
N SER A 343 18.38 -0.91 -13.98
CA SER A 343 19.77 -0.51 -14.20
C SER A 343 20.55 -0.74 -12.91
N VAL A 344 21.83 -1.09 -13.03
CA VAL A 344 22.74 -1.09 -11.89
C VAL A 344 22.80 0.34 -11.34
N PRO A 345 22.51 0.58 -10.06
CA PRO A 345 22.73 1.90 -9.48
C PRO A 345 24.21 2.24 -9.60
N LYS A 346 24.56 3.39 -10.20
CA LYS A 346 25.93 3.91 -10.14
C LYS A 346 26.36 3.95 -8.67
N LYS A 347 27.54 3.41 -8.35
CA LYS A 347 28.10 3.34 -6.98
C LYS A 347 28.28 4.70 -6.29
N ASP A 348 28.04 5.82 -6.98
CA ASP A 348 28.37 7.16 -6.50
C ASP A 348 27.27 7.88 -5.68
N ASN A 349 26.27 7.18 -5.14
CA ASN A 349 25.20 7.81 -4.34
C ASN A 349 24.80 7.02 -3.09
N LEU A 350 25.76 6.39 -2.41
CA LEU A 350 25.60 6.01 -1.01
C LEU A 350 26.27 7.09 -0.15
N PRO A 351 25.56 7.81 0.74
CA PRO A 351 26.22 8.64 1.74
C PRO A 351 27.09 7.73 2.61
N GLY A 352 28.36 8.11 2.74
CA GLY A 352 29.42 7.30 3.34
C GLY A 352 29.03 6.72 4.70
N THR A 353 29.24 5.42 4.83
CA THR A 353 29.46 4.80 6.12
C THR A 353 30.86 5.18 6.56
N ASP A 354 30.99 6.17 7.44
CA ASP A 354 32.23 6.39 8.18
C ASP A 354 32.49 5.17 9.06
N SER A 355 33.56 4.46 8.69
CA SER A 355 34.19 3.43 9.49
C SER A 355 34.81 4.08 10.71
N ILE A 356 34.22 3.86 11.90
CA ILE A 356 34.91 4.13 13.16
C ILE A 356 35.87 2.97 13.37
N THR A 357 37.16 3.29 13.31
CA THR A 357 38.22 2.52 13.97
C THR A 357 38.38 3.07 15.38
#